data_AF-Q9U6N6-F1
#
_entry.id   AF-Q9U6N6-F1
#
_cell.length_a   1.000
_cell.length_b   1.000
_cell.length_c   1.000
_cell.angle_alpha   90.00
_cell.angle_beta   90.00
_cell.angle_gamma   90.00
#
_symmetry.space_group_name_H-M   'P 1'
#
loop_
_entity.id
_entity.type
_entity.pdbx_description
1 polymer ?
#
loop_
_entity_poly.entity_id
_entity_poly.type
_entity_poly.pdbx_seq_one_letter_code
_entity_poly.pdbx_strand_id
1 'polypeptide(L)'
;TDIMYLMNKATASQLNAIYFVCIIVVGSFFMLNLILGVLSGEFAKERERVEKRRCYLKMREKQRERQFLDGYLNWVEVGEEIILAEGYIGAAKNGGRICCLPKKKNKDKNDSIVDKNELKNNNTEAGNDIEEEENSACCGEFATFLCCGTCLREMRLVVRHLIKTEFFYWLVVCIVLLNTICVAMEHYNQPRFLNVFLYYTDFVFLTMFLMEMLLKFFGLGFKEYFRSKFNVFDFIVVLLSAFEVIFQMFSKENSFGFSALRWVRLLRLLKLTRYWPSLRNLVFSLLSSVRSILSLLMLLGLFIFILTLLG
;
A
#
# COMPACT_ATOMS: atom_id res chain seq x y z
N THR A 1 18.14 -47.34 16.08
CA THR A 1 19.11 -48.32 15.53
C THR A 1 19.99 -48.92 16.61
N ASP A 2 20.37 -48.19 17.64
CA ASP A 2 21.27 -48.68 18.70
C ASP A 2 20.76 -49.93 19.42
N ILE A 3 19.46 -49.96 19.77
CA ILE A 3 18.82 -51.14 20.38
C ILE A 3 18.85 -52.35 19.43
N MET A 4 18.66 -52.13 18.13
CA MET A 4 18.75 -53.20 17.12
C MET A 4 20.17 -53.77 17.06
N TYR A 5 21.20 -52.92 17.06
CA TYR A 5 22.59 -53.37 17.07
C TYR A 5 22.95 -54.11 18.37
N LEU A 6 22.42 -53.67 19.51
CA LEU A 6 22.59 -54.37 20.79
C LEU A 6 21.93 -55.76 20.75
N MET A 7 20.71 -55.85 20.22
CA MET A 7 20.00 -57.12 20.05
C MET A 7 20.75 -58.06 19.10
N ASN A 8 21.28 -57.53 18.00
CA ASN A 8 22.07 -58.29 17.04
C ASN A 8 23.40 -58.77 17.63
N LYS A 9 24.02 -58.01 18.54
CA LYS A 9 25.19 -58.46 19.30
C LYS A 9 24.86 -59.56 20.30
N ALA A 10 23.68 -59.55 20.92
CA ALA A 10 23.28 -60.54 21.92
C ALA A 10 22.80 -61.87 21.31
N THR A 11 22.11 -61.82 20.16
CA THR A 11 21.44 -63.00 19.56
C THR A 11 22.00 -63.41 18.20
N ALA A 12 22.92 -62.62 17.61
CA ALA A 12 23.57 -62.85 16.31
C ALA A 12 22.61 -63.14 15.12
N SER A 13 21.33 -62.77 15.24
CA SER A 13 20.30 -63.12 14.27
C SER A 13 19.96 -61.97 13.32
N GLN A 14 20.01 -62.26 12.02
CA GLN A 14 19.56 -61.36 10.96
C GLN A 14 18.03 -61.09 11.01
N LEU A 15 17.25 -61.93 11.70
CA LEU A 15 15.80 -61.74 11.87
C LEU A 15 15.46 -60.51 12.71
N ASN A 16 16.39 -60.04 13.55
CA ASN A 16 16.23 -58.81 14.31
C ASN A 16 16.03 -57.59 13.40
N ALA A 17 16.75 -57.55 12.27
CA ALA A 17 16.61 -56.47 11.30
C ALA A 17 15.20 -56.43 10.70
N ILE A 18 14.65 -57.60 10.36
CA ILE A 18 13.29 -57.71 9.81
C ILE A 18 12.26 -57.25 10.86
N TYR A 19 12.40 -57.66 12.12
CA TYR A 19 11.53 -57.21 13.20
C TYR A 19 11.55 -55.68 13.37
N PHE A 20 12.74 -55.07 13.44
CA PHE A 20 12.88 -53.62 13.62
C PHE A 20 12.42 -52.82 12.39
N VAL A 21 12.64 -53.32 11.18
CA VAL A 21 12.12 -52.68 9.97
C VAL A 21 10.60 -52.75 9.95
N CYS A 22 10.00 -53.92 10.23
CA CYS A 22 8.55 -54.06 10.27
C CYS A 22 7.92 -53.17 11.35
N ILE A 23 8.46 -53.12 12.57
CA ILE A 23 7.88 -52.31 13.65
C ILE A 23 8.04 -50.81 13.40
N ILE A 24 9.16 -50.35 12.82
CA ILE A 24 9.36 -48.93 12.50
C ILE A 24 8.48 -48.54 11.31
N VAL A 25 8.48 -49.33 10.24
CA VAL A 25 7.66 -49.01 9.06
C VAL A 25 6.19 -49.07 9.40
N VAL A 26 5.69 -50.18 9.96
CA VAL A 26 4.28 -50.32 10.30
C VAL A 26 3.89 -49.38 11.44
N GLY A 27 4.69 -49.31 12.50
CA GLY A 27 4.40 -48.49 13.68
C GLY A 27 4.47 -46.99 13.38
N SER A 28 5.54 -46.49 12.76
CA SER A 28 5.63 -45.06 12.42
C SER A 28 4.63 -44.66 11.36
N PHE A 29 4.39 -45.47 10.33
CA PHE A 29 3.37 -45.18 9.32
C PHE A 29 1.97 -45.14 9.93
N PHE A 30 1.63 -46.14 10.75
CA PHE A 30 0.34 -46.19 11.45
C PHE A 30 0.16 -45.01 12.39
N MET A 31 1.15 -44.73 13.26
CA MET A 31 1.08 -43.62 14.21
C MET A 31 0.99 -42.26 13.52
N LEU A 32 1.79 -42.02 12.48
CA LEU A 32 1.72 -40.77 11.72
C LEU A 32 0.37 -40.59 11.03
N ASN A 33 -0.16 -41.62 10.35
CA ASN A 33 -1.45 -41.54 9.67
C ASN A 33 -2.61 -41.37 10.64
N LEU A 34 -2.57 -42.04 11.80
CA LEU A 34 -3.58 -41.87 12.84
C LEU A 34 -3.57 -40.44 13.38
N ILE A 35 -2.39 -39.92 13.72
CA ILE A 35 -2.24 -38.54 14.24
C ILE A 35 -2.68 -37.52 13.18
N LEU A 36 -2.22 -37.66 11.93
CA LEU A 36 -2.62 -36.80 10.81
C LEU A 36 -4.12 -36.88 10.57
N GLY A 37 -4.72 -38.07 10.61
CA GLY A 37 -6.15 -38.28 10.43
C GLY A 37 -6.98 -37.57 11.49
N VAL A 38 -6.62 -37.74 12.77
CA VAL A 38 -7.33 -37.10 13.90
C VAL A 38 -7.15 -35.59 13.88
N LEU A 39 -5.92 -35.08 13.71
CA LEU A 39 -5.65 -33.64 13.63
C LEU A 39 -6.33 -33.00 12.43
N SER A 40 -6.27 -33.64 11.25
CA SER A 40 -6.95 -33.14 10.06
C SER A 40 -8.46 -33.13 10.24
N GLY A 41 -9.03 -34.15 10.89
CA GLY A 41 -10.46 -34.21 11.21
C GLY A 41 -10.90 -33.08 12.14
N GLU A 42 -10.17 -32.86 13.24
CA GLU A 42 -10.47 -31.78 14.18
C GLU A 42 -10.25 -30.39 13.56
N PHE A 43 -9.18 -30.18 12.80
CA PHE A 43 -8.95 -28.91 12.11
C PHE A 43 -9.97 -28.65 11.00
N ALA A 44 -10.42 -29.67 10.28
CA ALA A 44 -11.49 -29.53 9.29
C ALA A 44 -12.80 -29.11 9.95
N LYS A 45 -13.17 -29.77 11.06
CA LYS A 45 -14.37 -29.44 11.83
C LYS A 45 -14.31 -28.01 12.40
N GLU A 46 -13.16 -27.59 12.91
CA GLU A 46 -12.98 -26.23 13.44
C GLU A 46 -12.99 -25.17 12.33
N ARG A 47 -12.35 -25.44 11.18
CA ARG A 47 -12.46 -24.55 10.00
C ARG A 47 -13.90 -24.38 9.56
N GLU A 48 -14.66 -25.47 9.45
CA GLU A 48 -16.07 -25.43 9.06
C GLU A 48 -16.91 -24.58 10.03
N ARG A 49 -16.68 -24.71 11.35
CA ARG A 49 -17.33 -23.88 12.36
C ARG A 49 -17.00 -22.39 12.19
N VAL A 50 -15.73 -22.06 11.98
CA VAL A 50 -15.28 -20.67 11.79
C VAL A 50 -15.86 -20.08 10.51
N GLU A 51 -15.90 -20.84 9.42
CA GLU A 51 -16.49 -20.41 8.15
C GLU A 51 -17.99 -20.16 8.26
N LYS A 52 -18.74 -21.07 8.91
CA LYS A 52 -20.17 -20.88 9.19
C LYS A 52 -20.42 -19.60 9.99
N ARG A 53 -19.63 -19.35 11.04
CA ARG A 53 -19.73 -18.10 11.83
C ARG A 53 -19.43 -16.86 11.00
N ARG A 54 -18.37 -16.88 10.19
CA ARG A 54 -18.03 -15.76 9.29
C ARG A 54 -19.12 -15.51 8.25
N CYS A 55 -19.69 -16.56 7.67
CA CYS A 55 -20.80 -16.46 6.72
C CYS A 55 -22.02 -15.84 7.39
N TYR A 56 -22.38 -16.30 8.59
CA TYR A 56 -23.49 -15.76 9.38
C TYR A 56 -23.31 -14.25 9.67
N LEU A 57 -22.13 -13.84 10.12
CA LEU A 57 -21.84 -12.42 10.41
C LEU A 57 -21.94 -11.56 9.14
N LYS A 58 -21.37 -12.01 8.01
CA LYS A 58 -21.46 -11.29 6.73
C LYS A 58 -22.89 -11.19 6.20
N MET A 59 -23.69 -12.26 6.34
CA MET A 59 -25.10 -12.24 5.96
C MET A 59 -25.87 -11.21 6.79
N ARG A 60 -25.59 -11.13 8.10
CA ARG A 60 -26.22 -10.17 9.01
C ARG A 60 -25.83 -8.72 8.69
N GLU A 61 -24.58 -8.46 8.33
CA GLU A 61 -24.13 -7.13 7.89
C GLU A 61 -24.85 -6.70 6.60
N LYS A 62 -24.90 -7.58 5.59
CA LYS A 62 -25.61 -7.31 4.33
C LYS A 62 -27.11 -7.09 4.53
N GLN A 63 -27.73 -7.86 5.42
CA GLN A 63 -29.15 -7.70 5.72
C GLN A 63 -29.43 -6.33 6.37
N ARG A 64 -28.53 -5.89 7.25
CA ARG A 64 -28.62 -4.56 7.86
C ARG A 64 -28.45 -3.45 6.82
N GLU A 65 -27.46 -3.57 5.92
CA GLU A 65 -27.27 -2.63 4.81
C GLU A 65 -28.51 -2.56 3.90
N ARG A 66 -29.12 -3.71 3.56
CA ARG A 66 -30.38 -3.75 2.79
C ARG A 66 -31.52 -3.04 3.50
N GLN A 67 -31.72 -3.30 4.79
CA GLN A 67 -32.77 -2.63 5.56
C GLN A 67 -32.58 -1.11 5.60
N PHE A 68 -31.34 -0.64 5.75
CA PHE A 68 -31.06 0.79 5.66
C PHE A 68 -31.37 1.34 4.27
N LEU A 69 -30.97 0.65 3.21
CA LEU A 69 -31.22 1.06 1.84
C LEU A 69 -32.73 1.11 1.51
N ASP A 70 -33.48 0.09 1.89
CA ASP A 70 -34.93 0.02 1.70
C ASP A 70 -35.64 1.14 2.48
N GLY A 71 -35.16 1.43 3.69
CA GLY A 71 -35.60 2.60 4.46
C GLY A 71 -35.36 3.90 3.71
N TYR A 72 -34.14 4.14 3.21
CA TYR A 72 -33.82 5.34 2.44
C TYR A 72 -34.68 5.47 1.18
N LEU A 73 -34.95 4.39 0.45
CA LEU A 73 -35.82 4.41 -0.72
C LEU A 73 -37.25 4.82 -0.37
N ASN A 74 -37.81 4.28 0.72
CA ASN A 74 -39.14 4.65 1.20
C ASN A 74 -39.22 6.12 1.59
N TRP A 75 -38.20 6.67 2.28
CA TRP A 75 -38.13 8.11 2.58
C TRP A 75 -38.11 8.98 1.31
N VAL A 76 -37.43 8.54 0.25
CA VAL A 76 -37.40 9.25 -1.04
C VAL A 76 -38.76 9.19 -1.74
N GLU A 77 -39.40 8.02 -1.77
CA GLU A 77 -40.73 7.82 -2.35
C GLU A 77 -41.78 8.70 -1.66
N VAL A 78 -41.80 8.72 -0.33
CA VAL A 78 -42.68 9.61 0.46
C VAL A 78 -42.39 11.09 0.16
N GLY A 79 -41.12 11.46 0.02
CA GLY A 79 -40.73 12.82 -0.37
C GLY A 79 -41.21 13.21 -1.77
N GLU A 80 -41.10 12.31 -2.74
CA GLU A 80 -41.58 12.50 -4.11
C GLU A 80 -43.10 12.67 -4.15
N GLU A 81 -43.85 11.85 -3.42
CA GLU A 81 -45.30 11.98 -3.30
C GLU A 81 -45.73 13.34 -2.72
N ILE A 82 -45.04 13.84 -1.69
CA ILE A 82 -45.31 15.15 -1.09
C ILE A 82 -45.03 16.29 -2.08
N ILE A 83 -43.92 16.23 -2.81
CA ILE A 83 -43.56 17.24 -3.83
C ILE A 83 -44.60 17.26 -4.96
N LEU A 84 -45.03 16.09 -5.42
CA LEU A 84 -46.09 15.98 -6.43
C LEU A 84 -47.41 16.58 -5.89
N ALA A 85 -47.80 16.26 -4.66
CA ALA A 85 -48.99 16.81 -4.02
C ALA A 85 -48.93 18.34 -3.83
N GLU A 86 -47.80 18.91 -3.40
CA GLU A 86 -47.58 20.36 -3.35
C GLU A 86 -47.62 21.01 -4.73
N GLY A 87 -47.10 20.34 -5.76
CA GLY A 87 -47.18 20.78 -7.16
C GLY A 87 -48.63 20.89 -7.65
N TYR A 88 -49.51 19.95 -7.28
CA TYR A 88 -50.94 20.01 -7.60
C TYR A 88 -51.68 21.11 -6.80
N ILE A 89 -51.39 21.27 -5.51
CA ILE A 89 -52.01 22.30 -4.66
C ILE A 89 -51.55 23.71 -5.06
N GLY A 90 -50.28 23.87 -5.46
CA GLY A 90 -49.73 25.12 -5.99
C GLY A 90 -50.34 25.51 -7.34
N ALA A 91 -50.57 24.53 -8.23
CA ALA A 91 -51.25 24.75 -9.51
C ALA A 91 -52.75 25.08 -9.35
N ALA A 92 -53.41 24.54 -8.31
CA ALA A 92 -54.81 24.83 -8.00
C ALA A 92 -55.01 26.16 -7.25
N LYS A 93 -54.00 26.66 -6.51
CA LYS A 93 -54.08 27.93 -5.78
C LYS A 93 -53.54 29.14 -6.54
N ASN A 94 -52.61 28.97 -7.48
CA ASN A 94 -52.07 30.07 -8.26
C ASN A 94 -52.20 29.80 -9.77
N GLY A 95 -53.27 30.32 -10.37
CA GLY A 95 -53.23 30.73 -11.76
C GLY A 95 -52.24 31.89 -11.92
N GLY A 96 -50.95 31.60 -12.04
CA GLY A 96 -49.94 32.66 -12.15
C GLY A 96 -48.48 32.19 -12.09
N ARG A 97 -47.89 32.03 -13.28
CA ARG A 97 -46.48 32.18 -13.66
C ARG A 97 -45.40 31.59 -12.74
N ILE A 98 -44.72 30.56 -13.25
CA ILE A 98 -43.29 30.33 -12.98
C ILE A 98 -42.55 30.33 -14.33
N CYS A 99 -41.64 31.28 -14.49
CA CYS A 99 -40.57 31.32 -15.49
C CYS A 99 -39.27 31.30 -14.64
N CYS A 100 -38.16 30.64 -14.97
CA CYS A 100 -37.48 30.57 -16.25
C CYS A 100 -36.52 29.35 -16.32
N LEU A 101 -36.40 28.74 -17.50
CA LEU A 101 -35.20 28.03 -17.97
C LEU A 101 -34.57 28.90 -19.09
N PRO A 102 -33.24 29.15 -19.12
CA PRO A 102 -32.67 30.01 -20.15
C PRO A 102 -32.45 29.22 -21.46
N LYS A 103 -33.07 29.70 -22.54
CA LYS A 103 -32.68 29.35 -23.92
C LYS A 103 -31.91 30.52 -24.54
N LYS A 104 -30.71 30.23 -25.04
CA LYS A 104 -29.91 31.07 -25.95
C LYS A 104 -30.75 31.52 -27.15
N LYS A 105 -30.65 32.80 -27.55
CA LYS A 105 -30.36 33.19 -28.93
C LYS A 105 -30.06 34.68 -29.12
N ASN A 106 -29.16 34.88 -30.07
CA ASN A 106 -28.58 36.09 -30.65
C ASN A 106 -29.55 37.20 -31.11
N LYS A 107 -28.92 38.39 -31.14
CA LYS A 107 -28.95 39.46 -32.16
C LYS A 107 -30.06 40.52 -32.16
N ASP A 108 -29.51 41.73 -32.02
CA ASP A 108 -29.72 42.92 -32.84
C ASP A 108 -30.92 43.83 -32.56
N LYS A 109 -30.52 45.01 -32.05
CA LYS A 109 -30.73 46.36 -32.61
C LYS A 109 -31.95 47.18 -32.21
N ASN A 110 -31.59 48.42 -31.85
CA ASN A 110 -32.31 49.69 -31.99
C ASN A 110 -33.51 49.86 -31.07
N ASP A 111 -33.92 51.06 -30.64
CA ASP A 111 -33.38 52.42 -30.54
C ASP A 111 -34.53 53.10 -29.78
N SER A 112 -34.34 53.72 -28.62
CA SER A 112 -34.29 55.18 -28.50
C SER A 112 -35.45 55.71 -27.63
N ILE A 113 -35.13 56.72 -26.79
CA ILE A 113 -35.89 57.99 -26.60
C ILE A 113 -37.28 57.85 -25.90
N VAL A 114 -37.65 58.54 -24.80
CA VAL A 114 -37.23 59.83 -24.23
C VAL A 114 -37.84 60.01 -22.81
N ASP A 115 -37.10 60.73 -21.95
CA ASP A 115 -37.49 61.87 -21.06
C ASP A 115 -38.76 61.78 -20.17
N LYS A 116 -38.88 62.37 -18.97
CA LYS A 116 -38.05 63.25 -18.11
C LYS A 116 -38.86 63.54 -16.81
N ASN A 117 -38.23 64.25 -15.86
CA ASN A 117 -38.80 65.03 -14.73
C ASN A 117 -39.03 64.26 -13.41
N GLU A 118 -38.60 64.69 -12.22
CA GLU A 118 -38.23 66.00 -11.63
C GLU A 118 -37.28 65.76 -10.42
N LEU A 119 -36.14 66.46 -10.25
CA LEU A 119 -35.87 67.64 -9.37
C LEU A 119 -36.29 67.45 -7.88
N LYS A 120 -35.51 67.74 -6.82
CA LYS A 120 -34.35 68.63 -6.61
C LYS A 120 -33.72 68.44 -5.19
N ASN A 121 -32.39 68.38 -5.16
CA ASN A 121 -31.38 68.95 -4.24
C ASN A 121 -31.48 68.90 -2.69
N ASN A 122 -30.36 68.52 -2.04
CA ASN A 122 -29.37 69.48 -1.51
C ASN A 122 -28.03 68.80 -1.09
N ASN A 123 -26.95 69.58 -1.23
CA ASN A 123 -25.51 69.25 -1.20
C ASN A 123 -25.00 68.93 0.22
N THR A 124 -23.83 68.29 0.45
CA THR A 124 -22.50 68.92 0.41
C THR A 124 -21.39 67.87 0.67
N GLU A 125 -20.46 67.77 -0.29
CA GLU A 125 -19.00 67.56 -0.24
C GLU A 125 -18.28 66.41 0.51
N ALA A 126 -17.34 65.85 -0.27
CA ALA A 126 -15.99 65.37 0.06
C ALA A 126 -15.79 63.90 0.47
N GLY A 127 -15.11 63.16 -0.41
CA GLY A 127 -14.50 61.85 -0.12
C GLY A 127 -14.27 61.04 -1.39
N ASN A 128 -13.17 61.31 -2.10
CA ASN A 128 -12.67 60.43 -3.16
C ASN A 128 -12.10 59.17 -2.51
N ASP A 129 -12.61 57.99 -2.85
CA ASP A 129 -11.90 56.71 -2.66
C ASP A 129 -12.29 55.68 -3.73
N ILE A 130 -11.38 55.51 -4.69
CA ILE A 130 -10.84 54.24 -5.23
C ILE A 130 -11.85 53.17 -5.72
N GLU A 131 -12.09 53.16 -7.04
CA GLU A 131 -12.26 51.93 -7.82
C GLU A 131 -11.32 52.01 -9.04
N GLU A 132 -10.18 51.31 -8.97
CA GLU A 132 -9.34 51.02 -10.14
C GLU A 132 -9.77 49.67 -10.73
N GLU A 133 -10.48 49.73 -11.86
CA GLU A 133 -10.30 48.77 -12.94
C GLU A 133 -8.91 49.00 -13.56
N GLU A 134 -8.08 47.96 -13.60
CA GLU A 134 -7.01 47.89 -14.60
C GLU A 134 -7.00 46.52 -15.28
N ASN A 135 -7.58 46.48 -16.49
CA ASN A 135 -7.01 45.72 -17.59
C ASN A 135 -5.78 46.48 -18.08
N SER A 136 -4.57 45.95 -17.92
CA SER A 136 -3.50 46.18 -18.90
C SER A 136 -2.28 45.31 -18.62
N ALA A 137 -1.64 44.90 -19.70
CA ALA A 137 -0.35 44.27 -19.77
C ALA A 137 0.73 45.01 -18.97
N CYS A 138 1.69 44.28 -18.40
CA CYS A 138 3.09 44.57 -18.67
C CYS A 138 4.00 43.39 -18.31
N CYS A 139 4.80 42.99 -19.29
CA CYS A 139 6.10 42.37 -19.04
C CYS A 139 6.93 43.41 -18.27
N GLY A 140 7.32 43.11 -17.03
CA GLY A 140 8.16 43.96 -16.19
C GLY A 140 9.34 43.18 -15.65
N GLU A 141 10.54 43.73 -15.86
CA GLU A 141 11.85 43.23 -15.47
C GLU A 141 12.04 43.18 -13.94
N PHE A 142 11.35 42.27 -13.24
CA PHE A 142 11.70 41.91 -11.85
C PHE A 142 11.06 40.58 -11.41
N ALA A 143 11.17 39.53 -12.23
CA ALA A 143 10.53 38.23 -11.96
C ALA A 143 11.52 37.06 -12.01
N THR A 144 12.64 37.13 -11.30
CA THR A 144 13.59 36.01 -11.21
C THR A 144 13.30 35.01 -10.08
N PHE A 145 12.23 35.19 -9.29
CA PHE A 145 11.91 34.23 -8.21
C PHE A 145 10.50 33.61 -8.25
N LEU A 146 9.49 34.25 -8.86
CA LEU A 146 8.13 33.66 -8.95
C LEU A 146 7.93 32.71 -10.15
N CYS A 147 8.85 32.68 -11.13
CA CYS A 147 8.84 31.73 -12.25
C CYS A 147 9.23 30.29 -11.84
N CYS A 148 9.60 30.09 -10.57
CA CYS A 148 9.95 28.78 -10.02
C CYS A 148 8.69 27.91 -9.79
N GLY A 149 7.53 28.50 -9.46
CA GLY A 149 6.31 27.75 -9.14
C GLY A 149 5.67 27.05 -10.34
N THR A 150 5.59 27.72 -11.49
CA THR A 150 5.01 27.19 -12.73
C THR A 150 5.95 26.19 -13.39
N CYS A 151 7.25 26.46 -13.45
CA CYS A 151 8.24 25.49 -13.96
C CYS A 151 8.35 24.23 -13.08
N LEU A 152 8.32 24.34 -11.74
CA LEU A 152 8.28 23.16 -10.86
C LEU A 152 6.98 22.36 -11.02
N ARG A 153 5.87 23.05 -11.34
CA ARG A 153 4.58 22.41 -11.59
C ARG A 153 4.58 21.63 -12.91
N GLU A 154 5.15 22.20 -13.98
CA GLU A 154 5.34 21.51 -15.25
C GLU A 154 6.32 20.34 -15.12
N MET A 155 7.46 20.52 -14.45
CA MET A 155 8.42 19.45 -14.15
C MET A 155 7.79 18.33 -13.33
N ARG A 156 6.93 18.66 -12.36
CA ARG A 156 6.18 17.66 -11.57
C ARG A 156 5.19 16.87 -12.43
N LEU A 157 4.55 17.50 -13.41
CA LEU A 157 3.63 16.82 -14.35
C LEU A 157 4.39 15.87 -15.28
N VAL A 158 5.53 16.32 -15.83
CA VAL A 158 6.40 15.48 -16.67
C VAL A 158 6.94 14.28 -15.88
N VAL A 159 7.44 14.49 -14.66
CA VAL A 159 7.92 13.40 -13.79
C VAL A 159 6.79 12.43 -13.44
N ARG A 160 5.58 12.93 -13.15
CA ARG A 160 4.41 12.07 -12.91
C ARG A 160 4.05 11.25 -14.13
N HIS A 161 4.17 11.82 -15.34
CA HIS A 161 3.96 11.08 -16.57
C HIS A 161 5.04 9.98 -16.74
N LEU A 162 6.31 10.31 -16.49
CA LEU A 162 7.44 9.38 -16.57
C LEU A 162 7.28 8.19 -15.61
N ILE A 163 6.89 8.43 -14.35
CA ILE A 163 6.66 7.36 -13.35
C ILE A 163 5.54 6.40 -13.76
N LYS A 164 4.54 6.89 -14.52
CA LYS A 164 3.42 6.07 -14.99
C LYS A 164 3.75 5.25 -16.24
N THR A 165 4.90 5.46 -16.87
CA THR A 165 5.29 4.68 -18.04
C THR A 165 5.64 3.24 -17.67
N GLU A 166 5.26 2.30 -18.54
CA GLU A 166 5.65 0.89 -18.42
C GLU A 166 7.18 0.72 -18.46
N PHE A 167 7.88 1.58 -19.20
CA PHE A 167 9.34 1.57 -19.27
C PHE A 167 9.97 1.81 -17.89
N PHE A 168 9.49 2.80 -17.14
CA PHE A 168 9.99 3.07 -15.79
C PHE A 168 9.74 1.89 -14.85
N TYR A 169 8.57 1.24 -14.96
CA TYR A 169 8.26 0.02 -14.22
C TYR A 169 9.29 -1.10 -14.50
N TRP A 170 9.51 -1.43 -15.78
CA TRP A 170 10.45 -2.48 -16.18
C TRP A 170 11.90 -2.14 -15.83
N LEU A 171 12.29 -0.87 -15.97
CA LEU A 171 13.61 -0.38 -15.61
C LEU A 171 13.88 -0.66 -14.13
N VAL A 172 12.98 -0.29 -13.22
CA VAL A 172 13.17 -0.54 -11.79
C VAL A 172 13.24 -2.03 -11.49
N VAL A 173 12.36 -2.84 -12.11
CA VAL A 173 12.41 -4.30 -11.95
C VAL A 173 13.77 -4.86 -12.39
N CYS A 174 14.30 -4.41 -13.52
CA CYS A 174 15.63 -4.81 -14.00
C CYS A 174 16.74 -4.40 -13.02
N ILE A 175 16.69 -3.20 -12.44
CA ILE A 175 17.67 -2.76 -11.42
C ILE A 175 17.62 -3.69 -10.19
N VAL A 176 16.43 -4.02 -9.71
CA VAL A 176 16.27 -4.92 -8.55
C VAL A 176 16.82 -6.31 -8.87
N LEU A 177 16.55 -6.84 -10.06
CA LEU A 177 17.08 -8.14 -10.50
C LEU A 177 18.60 -8.12 -10.63
N LEU A 178 19.19 -7.08 -11.23
CA LEU A 178 20.64 -6.93 -11.32
C LEU A 178 21.30 -6.82 -9.94
N ASN A 179 20.69 -6.08 -9.01
CA ASN A 179 21.15 -6.03 -7.63
C ASN A 179 21.09 -7.42 -6.96
N THR A 180 20.02 -8.18 -7.21
CA THR A 180 19.86 -9.55 -6.72
C THR A 180 20.97 -10.47 -7.21
N ILE A 181 21.28 -10.40 -8.51
CA ILE A 181 22.35 -11.19 -9.11
C ILE A 181 23.71 -10.81 -8.49
N CYS A 182 23.96 -9.52 -8.26
CA CYS A 182 25.21 -9.08 -7.62
C CYS A 182 25.36 -9.62 -6.20
N VAL A 183 24.29 -9.60 -5.40
CA VAL A 183 24.28 -10.21 -4.07
C VAL A 183 24.50 -11.72 -4.15
N ALA A 184 23.95 -12.40 -5.16
CA ALA A 184 24.11 -13.84 -5.35
C ALA A 184 25.52 -14.26 -5.85
N MET A 185 26.28 -13.33 -6.45
CA MET A 185 27.65 -13.61 -6.92
C MET A 185 28.70 -13.63 -5.79
N GLU A 186 28.38 -13.07 -4.61
CA GLU A 186 29.26 -13.12 -3.45
C GLU A 186 29.55 -14.57 -3.03
N HIS A 187 30.83 -14.96 -2.98
CA HIS A 187 31.25 -16.30 -2.58
C HIS A 187 32.48 -16.29 -1.67
N TYR A 188 32.69 -17.41 -0.97
CA TYR A 188 33.83 -17.59 -0.07
C TYR A 188 35.15 -17.65 -0.86
N ASN A 189 36.19 -16.95 -0.38
CA ASN A 189 37.50 -16.82 -1.03
C ASN A 189 37.47 -16.16 -2.43
N GLN A 190 36.62 -15.15 -2.62
CA GLN A 190 36.53 -14.43 -3.90
C GLN A 190 37.74 -13.52 -4.21
N PRO A 191 38.09 -13.35 -5.50
CA PRO A 191 39.22 -12.51 -5.90
C PRO A 191 39.02 -11.04 -5.52
N ARG A 192 40.12 -10.31 -5.26
CA ARG A 192 40.09 -8.89 -4.86
C ARG A 192 39.34 -8.00 -5.86
N PHE A 193 39.47 -8.28 -7.16
CA PHE A 193 38.72 -7.56 -8.20
C PHE A 193 37.20 -7.64 -8.02
N LEU A 194 36.68 -8.84 -7.73
CA LEU A 194 35.24 -9.04 -7.55
C LEU A 194 34.73 -8.30 -6.31
N ASN A 195 35.47 -8.33 -5.20
CA ASN A 195 35.16 -7.55 -3.99
C ASN A 195 35.05 -6.05 -4.29
N VAL A 196 36.02 -5.50 -5.02
CA VAL A 196 36.05 -4.07 -5.36
C VAL A 196 34.89 -3.72 -6.31
N PHE A 197 34.63 -4.56 -7.31
CA PHE A 197 33.50 -4.38 -8.23
C PHE A 197 32.15 -4.38 -7.51
N LEU A 198 31.92 -5.34 -6.61
CA LEU A 198 30.68 -5.45 -5.82
C LEU A 198 30.49 -4.23 -4.90
N TYR A 199 31.57 -3.72 -4.30
CA TYR A 199 31.54 -2.51 -3.48
C TYR A 199 31.04 -1.28 -4.26
N TYR A 200 31.60 -1.02 -5.44
CA TYR A 200 31.14 0.10 -6.27
C TYR A 200 29.73 -0.11 -6.81
N THR A 201 29.40 -1.36 -7.17
CA THR A 201 28.08 -1.73 -7.67
C THR A 201 26.99 -1.52 -6.63
N ASP A 202 27.26 -1.83 -5.37
CA ASP A 202 26.34 -1.55 -4.25
C ASP A 202 26.06 -0.05 -4.09
N PHE A 203 27.09 0.79 -4.22
CA PHE A 203 26.93 2.25 -4.19
C PHE A 203 26.09 2.73 -5.36
N VAL A 204 26.35 2.26 -6.58
CA VAL A 204 25.57 2.62 -7.79
C VAL A 204 24.10 2.23 -7.65
N PHE A 205 23.81 1.01 -7.18
CA PHE A 205 22.42 0.58 -6.96
C PHE A 205 21.72 1.39 -5.88
N LEU A 206 22.42 1.72 -4.78
CA LEU A 206 21.87 2.62 -3.75
C LEU A 206 21.49 3.98 -4.36
N THR A 207 22.39 4.59 -5.12
CA THR A 207 22.12 5.88 -5.78
C THR A 207 20.93 5.78 -6.73
N MET A 208 20.85 4.73 -7.54
CA MET A 208 19.72 4.50 -8.45
C MET A 208 18.38 4.35 -7.71
N PHE A 209 18.35 3.61 -6.59
CA PHE A 209 17.15 3.48 -5.76
C PHE A 209 16.79 4.77 -5.03
N LEU A 210 17.78 5.55 -4.62
CA LEU A 210 17.56 6.86 -4.01
C LEU A 210 16.96 7.84 -5.03
N MET A 211 17.47 7.83 -6.27
CA MET A 211 16.91 8.62 -7.37
C MET A 211 15.48 8.20 -7.72
N GLU A 212 15.20 6.89 -7.77
CA GLU A 212 13.84 6.37 -7.93
C GLU A 212 12.88 6.91 -6.85
N MET A 213 13.32 6.85 -5.59
CA MET A 213 12.53 7.32 -4.45
C MET A 213 12.29 8.83 -4.52
N LEU A 214 13.33 9.62 -4.80
CA LEU A 214 13.24 11.07 -4.98
C LEU A 214 12.27 11.43 -6.12
N LEU A 215 12.38 10.79 -7.28
CA LEU A 215 11.48 11.02 -8.41
C LEU A 215 10.01 10.78 -8.02
N LYS A 216 9.72 9.66 -7.33
CA LYS A 216 8.37 9.36 -6.82
C LYS A 216 7.89 10.42 -5.83
N PHE A 217 8.76 10.85 -4.93
CA PHE A 217 8.43 11.86 -3.93
C PHE A 217 8.11 13.22 -4.54
N PHE A 218 8.91 13.66 -5.53
CA PHE A 218 8.68 14.90 -6.27
C PHE A 218 7.41 14.83 -7.15
N GLY A 219 7.13 13.69 -7.79
CA GLY A 219 5.99 13.53 -8.71
C GLY A 219 4.63 13.31 -8.02
N LEU A 220 4.59 12.53 -6.93
CA LEU A 220 3.35 12.19 -6.20
C LEU A 220 3.04 13.19 -5.07
N GLY A 221 4.07 13.82 -4.50
CA GLY A 221 3.98 14.68 -3.33
C GLY A 221 4.00 13.89 -2.01
N PHE A 222 4.42 14.57 -0.93
CA PHE A 222 4.67 13.97 0.39
C PHE A 222 3.49 13.13 0.90
N LYS A 223 2.30 13.74 0.96
CA LYS A 223 1.12 13.13 1.59
C LYS A 223 0.63 11.88 0.84
N GLU A 224 0.65 11.90 -0.49
CA GLU A 224 0.22 10.77 -1.31
C GLU A 224 1.27 9.65 -1.31
N TYR A 225 2.56 9.99 -1.22
CA TYR A 225 3.64 9.01 -1.12
C TYR A 225 3.48 8.13 0.13
N PHE A 226 3.29 8.74 1.30
CA PHE A 226 3.13 7.99 2.57
C PHE A 226 1.78 7.30 2.73
N ARG A 227 0.77 7.64 1.91
CA ARG A 227 -0.53 6.93 1.91
C ARG A 227 -0.41 5.50 1.38
N SER A 228 0.55 5.24 0.49
CA SER A 228 0.79 3.91 -0.08
C SER A 228 1.78 3.11 0.78
N LYS A 229 1.31 2.00 1.38
CA LYS A 229 2.14 1.09 2.19
C LYS A 229 3.38 0.57 1.44
N PHE A 230 3.29 0.37 0.13
CA PHE A 230 4.43 -0.10 -0.69
C PHE A 230 5.49 0.97 -0.91
N ASN A 231 5.09 2.24 -1.01
CA ASN A 231 6.04 3.35 -1.12
C ASN A 231 6.73 3.61 0.24
N VAL A 232 6.01 3.42 1.35
CA VAL A 232 6.60 3.45 2.69
C VAL A 232 7.61 2.33 2.88
N PHE A 233 7.28 1.11 2.42
CA PHE A 233 8.22 -0.02 2.44
C PHE A 233 9.49 0.29 1.62
N ASP A 234 9.34 0.79 0.40
CA ASP A 234 10.45 1.19 -0.48
C ASP A 234 11.35 2.25 0.19
N PHE A 235 10.75 3.24 0.85
CA PHE A 235 11.46 4.26 1.63
C PHE A 235 12.28 3.67 2.77
N ILE A 236 11.71 2.75 3.56
CA ILE A 236 12.42 2.08 4.66
C ILE A 236 13.62 1.28 4.11
N VAL A 237 13.43 0.56 2.99
CA VAL A 237 14.52 -0.22 2.38
C VAL A 237 15.65 0.68 1.88
N VAL A 238 15.34 1.81 1.25
CA VAL A 238 16.35 2.78 0.79
C VAL A 238 17.06 3.44 1.98
N LEU A 239 16.33 3.81 3.03
CA LEU A 239 16.92 4.37 4.25
C LEU A 239 17.86 3.40 4.94
N LEU A 240 17.45 2.14 5.13
CA LEU A 240 18.30 1.11 5.75
C LEU A 240 19.55 0.84 4.90
N SER A 241 19.41 0.85 3.57
CA SER A 241 20.55 0.67 2.66
C SER A 241 21.49 1.88 2.68
N ALA A 242 20.97 3.10 2.80
CA ALA A 242 21.78 4.30 2.95
C ALA A 242 22.51 4.30 4.30
N PHE A 243 21.81 3.94 5.37
CA PHE A 243 22.38 3.79 6.71
C PHE A 243 23.51 2.76 6.71
N GLU A 244 23.34 1.62 6.04
CA GLU A 244 24.38 0.58 5.89
C GLU A 244 25.68 1.16 5.31
N VAL A 245 25.60 1.89 4.19
CA VAL A 245 26.76 2.48 3.51
C VAL A 245 27.40 3.59 4.34
N ILE A 246 26.58 4.45 4.97
CA ILE A 246 27.08 5.51 5.86
C ILE A 246 27.79 4.89 7.07
N PHE A 247 27.21 3.86 7.68
CA PHE A 247 27.79 3.19 8.84
C PHE A 247 29.12 2.50 8.50
N GLN A 248 29.23 1.91 7.31
CA GLN A 248 30.49 1.36 6.77
C GLN A 248 31.57 2.42 6.55
N MET A 249 31.19 3.67 6.23
CA MET A 249 32.14 4.76 6.05
C MET A 249 32.64 5.34 7.37
N PHE A 250 31.77 5.44 8.38
CA PHE A 250 32.10 6.04 9.68
C PHE A 250 32.85 5.09 10.62
N SER A 251 32.56 3.80 10.58
CA SER A 251 33.18 2.82 11.48
C SER A 251 34.34 2.14 10.76
N LYS A 252 35.58 2.50 11.11
CA LYS A 252 36.78 2.06 10.37
C LYS A 252 37.35 0.70 10.83
N GLU A 253 36.85 0.07 11.88
CA GLU A 253 37.39 -1.21 12.37
C GLU A 253 36.33 -2.16 12.96
N ASN A 254 36.30 -3.40 12.43
CA ASN A 254 36.06 -4.70 13.09
C ASN A 254 34.97 -4.84 14.18
N SER A 255 33.83 -4.15 14.09
CA SER A 255 32.67 -4.51 14.89
C SER A 255 31.89 -5.68 14.26
N PHE A 256 31.43 -6.62 15.09
CA PHE A 256 30.56 -7.75 14.69
C PHE A 256 29.36 -7.33 13.81
N GLY A 257 28.96 -6.04 13.89
CA GLY A 257 27.89 -5.45 13.10
C GLY A 257 28.11 -5.47 11.59
N PHE A 258 29.35 -5.40 11.08
CA PHE A 258 29.59 -5.36 9.63
C PHE A 258 29.12 -6.61 8.88
N SER A 259 29.23 -7.78 9.53
CA SER A 259 28.71 -9.02 8.96
C SER A 259 27.19 -9.06 8.96
N ALA A 260 26.53 -8.49 9.98
CA ALA A 260 25.08 -8.41 10.05
C ALA A 260 24.50 -7.41 9.02
N LEU A 261 25.22 -6.31 8.74
CA LEU A 261 24.80 -5.29 7.77
C LEU A 261 24.70 -5.81 6.34
N ARG A 262 25.45 -6.86 5.98
CA ARG A 262 25.32 -7.54 4.68
C ARG A 262 23.93 -8.16 4.46
N TRP A 263 23.24 -8.58 5.52
CA TRP A 263 21.88 -9.12 5.43
C TRP A 263 20.84 -8.05 5.09
N VAL A 264 21.11 -6.78 5.43
CA VAL A 264 20.23 -5.65 5.09
C VAL A 264 20.08 -5.51 3.57
N ARG A 265 21.12 -5.86 2.80
CA ARG A 265 21.08 -5.87 1.33
C ARG A 265 19.99 -6.81 0.79
N LEU A 266 19.69 -7.90 1.49
CA LEU A 266 18.62 -8.84 1.10
C LEU A 266 17.23 -8.20 1.20
N LEU A 267 17.05 -7.15 2.01
CA LEU A 267 15.79 -6.39 2.04
C LEU A 267 15.49 -5.73 0.69
N ARG A 268 16.50 -5.45 -0.14
CA ARG A 268 16.30 -4.91 -1.50
C ARG A 268 15.61 -5.92 -2.41
N LEU A 269 15.83 -7.23 -2.20
CA LEU A 269 15.13 -8.31 -2.91
C LEU A 269 13.63 -8.27 -2.65
N LEU A 270 13.23 -7.85 -1.44
CA LEU A 270 11.82 -7.72 -1.07
C LEU A 270 11.13 -6.59 -1.85
N LYS A 271 11.85 -5.68 -2.52
CA LYS A 271 11.21 -4.74 -3.46
C LYS A 271 10.53 -5.47 -4.62
N LEU A 272 11.01 -6.66 -5.01
CA LEU A 272 10.40 -7.51 -6.03
C LEU A 272 8.95 -7.88 -5.66
N THR A 273 8.64 -7.97 -4.36
CA THR A 273 7.29 -8.27 -3.87
C THR A 273 6.25 -7.25 -4.31
N ARG A 274 6.63 -6.00 -4.56
CA ARG A 274 5.73 -4.95 -5.09
C ARG A 274 5.27 -5.28 -6.50
N TYR A 275 6.17 -5.86 -7.30
CA TYR A 275 6.02 -6.06 -8.73
C TYR A 275 5.40 -7.40 -9.09
N TRP A 276 5.48 -8.40 -8.19
CA TRP A 276 4.89 -9.73 -8.38
C TRP A 276 3.57 -9.87 -7.60
N PRO A 277 2.39 -9.72 -8.24
CA PRO A 277 1.11 -9.65 -7.55
C PRO A 277 0.80 -10.91 -6.72
N SER A 278 1.14 -12.09 -7.23
CA SER A 278 0.96 -13.36 -6.51
C SER A 278 1.79 -13.41 -5.23
N LEU A 279 3.06 -13.00 -5.31
CA LEU A 279 3.96 -12.96 -4.15
C LEU A 279 3.50 -11.89 -3.15
N ARG A 280 3.07 -10.71 -3.64
CA ARG A 280 2.48 -9.66 -2.82
C ARG A 280 1.28 -10.15 -2.01
N ASN A 281 0.36 -10.85 -2.68
CA ASN A 281 -0.84 -11.39 -2.04
C ASN A 281 -0.46 -12.46 -1.01
N LEU A 282 0.50 -13.33 -1.33
CA LEU A 282 1.03 -14.31 -0.40
C LEU A 282 1.61 -13.65 0.85
N VAL A 283 2.47 -12.63 0.69
CA VAL A 283 3.06 -11.89 1.82
C VAL A 283 1.97 -11.22 2.66
N PHE A 284 0.97 -10.59 2.03
CA PHE A 284 -0.14 -9.97 2.75
C PHE A 284 -0.97 -11.00 3.52
N SER A 285 -1.28 -12.15 2.91
CA SER A 285 -1.97 -13.26 3.55
C SER A 285 -1.18 -13.79 4.75
N LEU A 286 0.13 -14.00 4.60
CA LEU A 286 1.00 -14.42 5.69
C LEU A 286 0.99 -13.41 6.84
N LEU A 287 1.23 -12.13 6.56
CA LEU A 287 1.22 -11.08 7.60
C LEU A 287 -0.12 -10.97 8.32
N SER A 288 -1.23 -11.20 7.61
CA SER A 288 -2.56 -11.22 8.22
C SER A 288 -2.75 -12.38 9.20
N SER A 289 -2.11 -13.53 8.94
CA SER A 289 -2.16 -14.71 9.80
C SER A 289 -1.14 -14.66 10.94
N VAL A 290 -0.02 -13.94 10.79
CA VAL A 290 1.05 -13.83 11.80
C VAL A 290 0.49 -13.38 13.15
N ARG A 291 -0.40 -12.39 13.19
CA ARG A 291 -0.99 -11.92 14.47
C ARG A 291 -1.71 -13.03 15.25
N SER A 292 -2.39 -13.94 14.55
CA SER A 292 -3.06 -15.09 15.17
C SER A 292 -2.10 -16.23 15.51
N ILE A 293 -1.02 -16.39 14.75
CA ILE A 293 0.00 -17.42 15.00
C ILE A 293 0.88 -17.01 16.19
N LEU A 294 1.16 -15.71 16.35
CA LEU A 294 1.99 -15.18 17.43
C LEU A 294 1.45 -15.52 18.82
N SER A 295 0.12 -15.53 19.03
CA SER A 295 -0.44 -15.93 20.33
C SER A 295 -0.18 -17.40 20.65
N LEU A 296 -0.24 -18.29 19.64
CA LEU A 296 0.08 -19.70 19.81
C LEU A 296 1.59 -19.91 20.01
N LEU A 297 2.42 -19.19 19.27
CA LEU A 297 3.88 -19.22 19.44
C LEU A 297 4.30 -18.71 20.81
N MET A 298 3.63 -17.68 21.35
CA MET A 298 3.89 -17.18 22.70
C MET A 298 3.57 -18.23 23.76
N LEU A 299 2.43 -18.93 23.63
CA LEU A 299 2.07 -20.03 24.53
C LEU A 299 3.07 -21.18 24.44
N LEU A 300 3.48 -21.56 23.22
CA LEU A 300 4.49 -22.58 23.00
C LEU A 300 5.83 -22.17 23.62
N GLY A 301 6.24 -20.92 23.44
CA GLY A 301 7.45 -20.36 24.04
C GLY A 301 7.41 -20.38 25.56
N LEU A 302 6.26 -20.03 26.16
CA LEU A 302 6.06 -20.11 27.61
C LEU A 302 6.16 -21.57 28.11
N PHE A 303 5.56 -22.52 27.39
CA PHE A 303 5.63 -23.93 27.75
C PHE A 303 7.07 -24.46 27.71
N ILE A 304 7.80 -24.17 26.63
CA ILE A 304 9.22 -24.52 26.50
C ILE A 304 10.04 -23.87 27.63
N PHE A 305 9.75 -22.61 27.96
CA PHE A 305 10.42 -21.89 29.04
C PHE A 305 10.20 -22.58 30.41
N ILE A 306 8.97 -22.97 30.73
CA ILE A 306 8.66 -23.70 31.98
C ILE A 306 9.44 -25.02 32.05
N LEU A 307 9.43 -25.81 30.97
CA LEU A 307 10.18 -27.07 30.94
C LEU A 307 11.69 -26.85 31.09
N THR A 308 12.22 -25.76 30.51
CA THR A 308 13.64 -25.40 30.63
C THR A 308 14.00 -24.97 32.05
N LEU A 309 13.07 -24.39 32.81
CA LEU A 309 13.28 -24.06 34.23
C LEU A 309 13.14 -25.27 35.15
N LEU A 310 12.34 -26.25 34.74
CA LEU A 310 12.06 -27.46 35.53
C LEU A 310 13.14 -28.54 35.35
N GLY A 311 13.74 -28.63 34.17
CA GLY A 311 14.86 -29.52 33.85
C GLY A 311 16.20 -28.96 34.31
#